data_AF-A0A2E9WT87-F1
#
_entry.id   AF-A0A2E9WT87-F1
#
_cell.length_a   1.000
_cell.length_b   1.000
_cell.length_c   1.000
_cell.angle_alpha   90.00
_cell.angle_beta   90.00
_cell.angle_gamma   90.00
#
_symmetry.space_group_name_H-M   'P 1'
#
loop_
_entity.id
_entity.type
_entity.pdbx_description
1 polymer ?
#
loop_
_entity_poly.entity_id
_entity_poly.type
_entity_poly.pdbx_seq_one_letter_code
_entity_poly.pdbx_strand_id
1 'polypeptide(L)'
;MDLDKQEQDTQEYYGNYPNFRVASGIKIPDGDLKGEYVDYSVTTDNLQGWAFYKNGDQKLVVNNCSYEYVGEDSSEEEMSKIILAKNGHIKIECKNGDIELAANNITLNATEEIKFISDKLYSTTTVMNLKCTNGNVLSRQNLSMAGQFMDVLGASSLNMDTMDTQTRAKYAGSIMTVLNNSIKEFFEDMK
;
A
#
# COMPACT_ATOMS: atom_id res chain seq x y z
N MET A 1 -38.81 16.11 -12.45
CA MET A 1 -38.58 16.16 -13.91
C MET A 1 -38.83 14.77 -14.41
N ASP A 2 -39.98 14.54 -15.04
CA ASP A 2 -40.16 13.35 -15.86
C ASP A 2 -39.18 13.49 -17.02
N LEU A 3 -38.07 12.76 -16.95
CA LEU A 3 -37.14 12.63 -18.07
C LEU A 3 -37.93 12.05 -19.24
N ASP A 4 -37.85 12.71 -20.40
CA ASP A 4 -38.38 12.21 -21.67
C ASP A 4 -38.02 10.73 -21.80
N LYS A 5 -39.01 9.85 -21.64
CA LYS A 5 -38.84 8.43 -21.91
C LYS A 5 -38.69 8.29 -23.41
N GLN A 6 -37.46 8.15 -23.87
CA GLN A 6 -37.17 7.68 -25.22
C GLN A 6 -37.84 6.32 -25.39
N GLU A 7 -38.95 6.27 -26.12
CA GLU A 7 -39.51 5.01 -26.60
C GLU A 7 -38.65 4.54 -27.77
N GLN A 8 -37.78 3.57 -27.48
CA GLN A 8 -36.86 2.98 -28.45
C GLN A 8 -37.34 1.57 -28.78
N ASP A 9 -37.89 1.37 -29.99
CA ASP A 9 -38.38 0.07 -30.46
C ASP A 9 -37.23 -0.95 -30.66
N THR A 10 -35.99 -0.49 -30.64
CA THR A 10 -34.77 -1.31 -30.78
C THR A 10 -33.97 -1.28 -29.49
N GLN A 11 -33.79 -2.45 -28.86
CA GLN A 11 -32.97 -2.63 -27.66
C GLN A 11 -31.46 -2.41 -27.89
N GLU A 12 -31.05 -2.28 -29.16
CA GLU A 12 -29.67 -2.12 -29.60
C GLU A 12 -29.51 -0.83 -30.41
N TYR A 13 -28.41 -0.12 -30.18
CA TYR A 13 -27.99 1.03 -30.97
C TYR A 13 -26.54 0.85 -31.39
N TYR A 14 -26.26 1.13 -32.67
CA TYR A 14 -24.92 1.13 -33.23
C TYR A 14 -24.77 2.25 -34.26
N GLY A 15 -23.91 3.22 -33.96
CA GLY A 15 -23.55 4.31 -34.85
C GLY A 15 -22.07 4.25 -35.20
N ASN A 16 -21.76 4.17 -36.49
CA ASN A 16 -20.39 4.24 -36.98
C ASN A 16 -20.15 5.62 -37.60
N TYR A 17 -19.18 6.36 -37.06
CA TYR A 17 -18.81 7.70 -37.48
C TYR A 17 -17.35 7.72 -37.92
N PRO A 18 -16.92 8.71 -38.69
CA PRO A 18 -15.50 8.86 -39.00
C PRO A 18 -14.67 8.91 -37.71
N ASN A 19 -13.75 7.95 -37.55
CA ASN A 19 -12.81 7.80 -36.44
C ASN A 19 -13.36 7.24 -35.12
N PHE A 20 -14.67 7.02 -34.98
CA PHE A 20 -15.25 6.48 -33.74
C PHE A 20 -16.61 5.80 -33.93
N ARG A 21 -16.98 5.00 -32.94
CA ARG A 21 -18.23 4.23 -32.89
C ARG A 21 -18.91 4.46 -31.56
N VAL A 22 -20.23 4.52 -31.59
CA VAL A 22 -21.09 4.59 -30.41
C VAL A 22 -21.97 3.35 -30.41
N ALA A 23 -22.01 2.64 -29.28
CA ALA A 23 -22.81 1.42 -29.16
C ALA A 23 -23.53 1.35 -27.80
N SER A 24 -24.74 0.80 -27.82
CA SER A 24 -25.58 0.51 -26.65
C SER A 24 -26.42 -0.74 -26.92
N GLY A 25 -26.69 -1.53 -25.89
CA GLY A 25 -27.49 -2.76 -25.98
C GLY A 25 -26.79 -3.95 -26.64
N ILE A 26 -25.55 -3.79 -27.11
CA ILE A 26 -24.80 -4.86 -27.80
C ILE A 26 -24.19 -5.83 -26.79
N LYS A 27 -24.38 -7.13 -27.02
CA LYS A 27 -23.73 -8.20 -26.25
C LYS A 27 -22.27 -8.34 -26.64
N ILE A 28 -21.38 -8.39 -25.64
CA ILE A 28 -19.94 -8.49 -25.85
C ILE A 28 -19.57 -9.92 -26.26
N PRO A 29 -18.98 -10.12 -27.45
CA PRO A 29 -18.73 -11.46 -27.99
C PRO A 29 -17.50 -12.14 -27.36
N ASP A 30 -16.52 -11.37 -26.87
CA ASP A 30 -15.26 -11.90 -26.36
C ASP A 30 -14.52 -10.95 -25.39
N GLY A 31 -13.50 -11.47 -24.70
CA GLY A 31 -12.64 -10.71 -23.76
C GLY A 31 -13.14 -10.71 -22.31
N ASP A 32 -12.59 -9.80 -21.50
CA ASP A 32 -12.79 -9.76 -20.03
C ASP A 32 -14.24 -9.60 -19.58
N LEU A 33 -15.09 -9.03 -20.44
CA LEU A 33 -16.52 -8.79 -20.19
C LEU A 33 -17.42 -9.60 -21.14
N LYS A 34 -16.91 -10.71 -21.68
CA LYS A 34 -17.68 -11.58 -22.59
C LYS A 34 -19.02 -11.99 -21.96
N GLY A 35 -20.08 -11.83 -22.75
CA GLY A 35 -21.44 -12.18 -22.33
C GLY A 35 -22.21 -11.03 -21.67
N GLU A 36 -21.52 -9.98 -21.22
CA GLU A 36 -22.15 -8.75 -20.71
C GLU A 36 -22.72 -7.90 -21.86
N TYR A 37 -23.57 -6.95 -21.50
CA TYR A 37 -24.16 -6.00 -22.44
C TYR A 37 -23.60 -4.60 -22.20
N VAL A 38 -23.23 -3.94 -23.29
CA VAL A 38 -22.88 -2.52 -23.28
C VAL A 38 -24.13 -1.71 -22.96
N ASP A 39 -24.06 -0.85 -21.94
CA ASP A 39 -25.12 0.12 -21.66
C ASP A 39 -24.89 1.40 -22.50
N TYR A 40 -23.66 1.91 -22.48
CA TYR A 40 -23.21 2.97 -23.39
C TYR A 40 -21.71 2.89 -23.61
N SER A 41 -21.25 3.07 -24.84
CA SER A 41 -19.81 3.13 -25.15
C SER A 41 -19.52 4.08 -26.29
N VAL A 42 -18.33 4.69 -26.22
CA VAL A 42 -17.72 5.41 -27.34
C VAL A 42 -16.30 4.87 -27.50
N THR A 43 -16.00 4.33 -28.68
CA THR A 43 -14.69 3.74 -29.00
C THR A 43 -14.16 4.29 -30.31
N THR A 44 -12.92 4.77 -30.32
CA THR A 44 -12.22 5.24 -31.52
C THR A 44 -11.77 4.06 -32.39
N ASP A 45 -11.41 4.32 -33.65
CA ASP A 45 -10.86 3.29 -34.54
C ASP A 45 -9.52 2.72 -34.05
N ASN A 46 -8.83 3.43 -33.15
CA ASN A 46 -7.62 2.97 -32.46
C ASN A 46 -7.91 2.14 -31.19
N LEU A 47 -9.16 1.73 -30.99
CA LEU A 47 -9.63 0.92 -29.85
C LEU A 47 -9.45 1.59 -28.47
N GLN A 48 -9.43 2.92 -28.43
CA GLN A 48 -9.42 3.72 -27.20
C GLN A 48 -10.81 4.28 -26.96
N GLY A 49 -11.19 4.42 -25.69
CA GLY A 49 -12.49 4.95 -25.34
C GLY A 49 -12.94 4.55 -23.95
N TRP A 50 -14.23 4.75 -23.70
CA TRP A 50 -14.84 4.40 -22.42
C TRP A 50 -16.20 3.72 -22.65
N ALA A 51 -16.56 2.84 -21.72
CA ALA A 51 -17.80 2.09 -21.76
C ALA A 51 -18.37 1.90 -20.36
N PHE A 52 -19.69 2.01 -20.26
CA PHE A 52 -20.51 1.52 -19.15
C PHE A 52 -21.24 0.25 -19.59
N TYR A 53 -21.40 -0.68 -18.67
CA TYR A 53 -22.03 -1.98 -18.90
C TYR A 53 -23.26 -2.14 -18.01
N LYS A 54 -24.23 -2.96 -18.45
CA LYS A 54 -25.51 -3.14 -17.74
C LYS A 54 -25.37 -3.77 -16.35
N ASN A 55 -24.26 -4.45 -16.09
CA ASN A 55 -23.92 -5.00 -14.78
C ASN A 55 -23.36 -3.93 -13.79
N GLY A 56 -23.17 -2.69 -14.24
CA GLY A 56 -22.67 -1.57 -13.44
C GLY A 56 -21.16 -1.32 -13.60
N ASP A 57 -20.46 -2.09 -14.41
CA ASP A 57 -19.02 -1.90 -14.63
C ASP A 57 -18.73 -0.71 -15.55
N GLN A 58 -17.55 -0.13 -15.38
CA GLN A 58 -16.99 0.87 -16.27
C GLN A 58 -15.59 0.43 -16.73
N LYS A 59 -15.30 0.60 -18.02
CA LYS A 59 -13.98 0.36 -18.60
C LYS A 59 -13.50 1.60 -19.34
N LEU A 60 -12.29 2.05 -19.02
CA LEU A 60 -11.56 3.09 -19.73
C LEU A 60 -10.32 2.47 -20.37
N VAL A 61 -10.15 2.68 -21.66
CA VAL A 61 -8.98 2.21 -22.43
C VAL A 61 -8.28 3.41 -23.05
N VAL A 62 -7.03 3.62 -22.65
CA VAL A 62 -6.15 4.67 -23.16
C VAL A 62 -4.80 4.05 -23.49
N ASN A 63 -4.34 4.16 -24.73
CA ASN A 63 -3.21 3.37 -25.21
C ASN A 63 -1.84 3.91 -24.77
N ASN A 64 -1.77 5.20 -24.42
CA ASN A 64 -0.51 5.85 -24.04
C ASN A 64 -0.57 6.43 -22.63
N CYS A 65 -1.35 7.50 -22.43
CA CYS A 65 -1.45 8.18 -21.14
C CYS A 65 -2.86 8.74 -20.95
N SER A 66 -3.48 8.43 -19.82
CA SER A 66 -4.68 9.12 -19.35
C SER A 66 -4.26 10.39 -18.62
N TYR A 67 -4.26 11.53 -19.33
CA TYR A 67 -3.95 12.83 -18.74
C TYR A 67 -5.25 13.49 -18.28
N GLU A 68 -5.41 13.62 -16.95
CA GLU A 68 -6.58 14.24 -16.35
C GLU A 68 -6.20 15.62 -15.79
N TYR A 69 -6.64 16.66 -16.49
CA TYR A 69 -6.54 18.05 -16.01
C TYR A 69 -7.90 18.47 -15.43
N VAL A 70 -7.93 18.72 -14.13
CA VAL A 70 -9.15 18.84 -13.34
C VAL A 70 -9.06 20.03 -12.39
N GLY A 71 -10.18 20.74 -12.22
CA GLY A 71 -10.30 21.84 -11.27
C GLY A 71 -9.65 23.15 -11.67
N GLU A 72 -9.54 23.44 -12.98
CA GLU A 72 -8.99 24.73 -13.47
C GLU A 72 -9.71 25.94 -12.87
N ASP A 73 -11.03 25.82 -12.64
CA ASP A 73 -11.84 26.87 -12.02
C ASP A 73 -12.10 26.64 -10.51
N SER A 74 -11.47 25.64 -9.89
CA SER A 74 -11.62 25.37 -8.45
C SER A 74 -10.80 26.35 -7.62
N SER A 75 -11.32 26.73 -6.45
CA SER A 75 -10.55 27.47 -5.45
C SER A 75 -9.63 26.56 -4.63
N GLU A 76 -8.69 27.15 -3.89
CA GLU A 76 -7.75 26.40 -3.02
C GLU A 76 -8.43 25.61 -1.90
N GLU A 77 -9.67 25.95 -1.54
CA GLU A 77 -10.44 25.29 -0.48
C GLU A 77 -11.28 24.11 -0.99
N GLU A 78 -11.41 23.96 -2.31
CA GLU A 78 -12.31 23.00 -2.94
C GLU A 78 -11.59 21.75 -3.42
N MET A 79 -12.27 20.60 -3.33
CA MET A 79 -11.77 19.35 -3.87
C MET A 79 -12.02 19.29 -5.38
N SER A 80 -10.95 19.44 -6.17
CA SER A 80 -11.03 19.33 -7.64
C SER A 80 -11.18 17.91 -8.16
N LYS A 81 -10.79 16.90 -7.37
CA LYS A 81 -10.92 15.48 -7.71
C LYS A 81 -11.06 14.61 -6.47
N ILE A 82 -11.96 13.63 -6.54
CA ILE A 82 -12.20 12.64 -5.48
C ILE A 82 -12.23 11.25 -6.11
N ILE A 83 -11.42 10.33 -5.57
CA ILE A 83 -11.48 8.90 -5.89
C ILE A 83 -12.04 8.19 -4.66
N LEU A 84 -13.31 7.77 -4.74
CA LEU A 84 -14.05 7.20 -3.62
C LEU A 84 -14.70 5.86 -3.98
N ALA A 85 -14.43 4.83 -3.18
CA ALA A 85 -15.18 3.59 -3.19
C ALA A 85 -16.05 3.54 -1.93
N LYS A 86 -17.36 3.71 -2.08
CA LYS A 86 -18.30 3.67 -0.95
C LYS A 86 -18.33 2.29 -0.28
N ASN A 87 -18.21 1.24 -1.09
CA ASN A 87 -18.09 -0.14 -0.66
C ASN A 87 -16.96 -0.80 -1.47
N GLY A 88 -16.21 -1.71 -0.85
CA GLY A 88 -15.13 -2.45 -1.50
C GLY A 88 -13.76 -1.77 -1.38
N HIS A 89 -12.85 -2.13 -2.28
CA HIS A 89 -11.44 -1.74 -2.22
C HIS A 89 -11.04 -0.88 -3.42
N ILE A 90 -10.14 0.08 -3.20
CA ILE A 90 -9.42 0.76 -4.28
C ILE A 90 -8.03 0.13 -4.36
N LYS A 91 -7.63 -0.29 -5.56
CA LYS A 91 -6.27 -0.75 -5.85
C LYS A 91 -5.62 0.21 -6.84
N ILE A 92 -4.52 0.84 -6.43
CA ILE A 92 -3.63 1.60 -7.32
C ILE A 92 -2.37 0.75 -7.49
N GLU A 93 -2.09 0.31 -8.71
CA GLU A 93 -0.98 -0.60 -9.01
C GLU A 93 -0.25 -0.15 -10.26
N CYS A 94 1.09 -0.08 -10.18
CA CYS A 94 1.98 0.08 -11.32
C CYS A 94 2.86 -1.16 -11.40
N LYS A 95 2.66 -2.01 -12.42
CA LYS A 95 3.40 -3.28 -12.55
C LYS A 95 4.84 -3.07 -13.04
N ASN A 96 5.05 -2.04 -13.87
CA ASN A 96 6.32 -1.75 -14.53
C ASN A 96 6.59 -0.25 -14.46
N GLY A 97 7.10 0.21 -13.33
CA GLY A 97 7.41 1.63 -13.09
C GLY A 97 7.14 2.01 -11.64
N ASP A 98 7.08 3.32 -11.41
CA ASP A 98 6.93 3.91 -10.09
C ASP A 98 5.56 4.54 -9.90
N ILE A 99 5.11 4.63 -8.65
CA ILE A 99 4.00 5.49 -8.24
C ILE A 99 4.62 6.67 -7.50
N GLU A 100 4.46 7.87 -8.07
CA GLU A 100 4.90 9.11 -7.45
C GLU A 100 3.69 9.88 -6.92
N LEU A 101 3.72 10.23 -5.64
CA LEU A 101 2.75 11.12 -5.00
C LEU A 101 3.49 12.40 -4.62
N ALA A 102 3.30 13.46 -5.40
CA ALA A 102 3.91 14.76 -5.18
C ALA A 102 2.82 15.80 -4.87
N ALA A 103 2.89 16.41 -3.69
CA ALA A 103 1.96 17.45 -3.24
C ALA A 103 2.63 18.31 -2.16
N ASN A 104 2.06 19.49 -1.88
CA ASN A 104 2.48 20.30 -0.73
C ASN A 104 2.29 19.53 0.59
N ASN A 105 1.21 18.75 0.70
CA ASN A 105 0.92 17.90 1.85
C ASN A 105 0.32 16.57 1.38
N ILE A 106 0.74 15.47 2.02
CA ILE A 106 0.16 14.14 1.85
C ILE A 106 -0.20 13.60 3.23
N THR A 107 -1.47 13.22 3.41
CA THR A 107 -1.98 12.68 4.68
C THR A 107 -2.49 11.27 4.47
N LEU A 108 -1.93 10.32 5.21
CA LEU A 108 -2.42 8.94 5.27
C LEU A 108 -3.20 8.76 6.58
N ASN A 109 -4.52 8.66 6.49
CA ASN A 109 -5.41 8.52 7.65
C ASN A 109 -6.17 7.19 7.54
N ALA A 110 -5.77 6.21 8.34
CA ALA A 110 -6.44 4.90 8.41
C ALA A 110 -6.95 4.66 9.84
N THR A 111 -8.11 4.03 9.95
CA THR A 111 -8.73 3.68 11.25
C THR A 111 -8.11 2.46 11.91
N GLU A 112 -7.57 1.54 11.11
CA GLU A 112 -7.03 0.26 11.59
C GLU A 112 -5.52 0.19 11.42
N GLU A 113 -5.02 0.20 10.17
CA GLU A 113 -3.61 -0.04 9.89
C GLU A 113 -3.12 0.75 8.67
N ILE A 114 -1.88 1.24 8.75
CA ILE A 114 -1.07 1.62 7.58
C ILE A 114 0.14 0.68 7.56
N LYS A 115 0.34 -0.04 6.47
CA LYS A 115 1.44 -1.02 6.32
C LYS A 115 2.35 -0.63 5.17
N PHE A 116 3.63 -0.53 5.45
CA PHE A 116 4.68 -0.35 4.45
C PHE A 116 5.46 -1.67 4.31
N ILE A 117 5.31 -2.35 3.18
CA ILE A 117 6.06 -3.58 2.87
C ILE A 117 7.03 -3.24 1.75
N SER A 118 8.32 -3.23 2.08
CA SER A 118 9.38 -2.93 1.13
C SER A 118 10.71 -3.50 1.63
N ASP A 119 11.66 -3.70 0.72
CA ASP A 119 13.03 -4.05 1.09
C ASP A 119 13.77 -2.85 1.72
N LYS A 120 13.38 -1.63 1.35
CA LYS A 120 13.99 -0.38 1.81
C LYS A 120 12.94 0.70 1.98
N LEU A 121 12.98 1.37 3.13
CA LEU A 121 12.20 2.57 3.43
C LEU A 121 13.16 3.72 3.74
N TYR A 122 13.08 4.81 2.98
CA TYR A 122 13.88 6.01 3.17
C TYR A 122 12.98 7.18 3.55
N SER A 123 13.35 7.92 4.60
CA SER A 123 12.69 9.14 5.01
C SER A 123 13.73 10.23 5.21
N THR A 124 13.60 11.31 4.44
CA THR A 124 14.49 12.48 4.53
C THR A 124 13.65 13.67 4.95
N THR A 125 13.57 13.90 6.26
CA THR A 125 12.82 15.02 6.83
C THR A 125 13.67 15.76 7.85
N THR A 126 13.44 17.06 8.02
CA THR A 126 14.09 17.85 9.08
C THR A 126 13.60 17.44 10.46
N VAL A 127 12.31 17.04 10.56
CA VAL A 127 11.68 16.58 11.80
C VAL A 127 10.86 15.33 11.49
N MET A 128 10.98 14.32 12.34
CA MET A 128 10.11 13.13 12.36
C MET A 128 9.54 12.97 13.76
N ASN A 129 8.21 13.00 13.88
CA ASN A 129 7.51 12.77 15.13
C ASN A 129 6.77 11.44 15.07
N LEU A 130 7.00 10.56 16.05
CA LEU A 130 6.25 9.32 16.22
C LEU A 130 5.51 9.36 17.56
N LYS A 131 4.18 9.42 17.49
CA LYS A 131 3.31 9.32 18.67
C LYS A 131 2.53 8.02 18.58
N CYS A 132 2.83 7.09 19.47
CA CYS A 132 2.16 5.80 19.55
C CYS A 132 2.04 5.34 21.01
N THR A 133 1.08 4.48 21.31
CA THR A 133 0.98 3.82 22.63
C THR A 133 2.09 2.79 22.81
N ASN A 134 2.38 2.00 21.76
CA ASN A 134 3.43 0.99 21.73
C ASN A 134 4.25 1.16 20.45
N GLY A 135 5.56 1.32 20.56
CA GLY A 135 6.49 1.39 19.43
C GLY A 135 7.55 0.32 19.55
N ASN A 136 7.67 -0.54 18.55
CA ASN A 136 8.64 -1.63 18.53
C ASN A 136 9.57 -1.49 17.31
N VAL A 137 10.88 -1.45 17.55
CA VAL A 137 11.89 -1.44 16.49
C VAL A 137 12.70 -2.73 16.59
N LEU A 138 12.52 -3.62 15.62
CA LEU A 138 13.25 -4.89 15.56
C LEU A 138 14.16 -4.89 14.33
N SER A 139 15.46 -5.06 14.56
CA SER A 139 16.47 -5.15 13.51
C SER A 139 17.20 -6.50 13.59
N ARG A 140 17.47 -7.13 12.44
CA ARG A 140 18.18 -8.43 12.40
C ARG A 140 19.70 -8.32 12.61
N GLN A 141 20.33 -7.28 12.06
CA GLN A 141 21.79 -7.12 12.11
C GLN A 141 22.19 -5.96 13.00
N ASN A 142 21.66 -4.77 12.70
CA ASN A 142 22.00 -3.56 13.40
C ASN A 142 20.82 -2.59 13.45
N LEU A 143 20.71 -1.90 14.57
CA LEU A 143 19.99 -0.64 14.71
C LEU A 143 21.05 0.41 15.03
N SER A 144 21.25 1.38 14.15
CA SER A 144 22.19 2.48 14.36
C SER A 144 21.41 3.77 14.54
N MET A 145 21.73 4.49 15.61
CA MET A 145 21.20 5.83 15.87
C MET A 145 22.40 6.75 16.00
N ALA A 146 22.46 7.76 15.14
CA ALA A 146 23.54 8.72 15.10
C ALA A 146 22.96 10.13 15.29
N GLY A 147 23.23 10.72 16.45
CA GLY A 147 22.89 12.09 16.77
C GLY A 147 23.94 12.64 17.73
N GLN A 148 24.15 13.95 17.73
CA GLN A 148 25.06 14.59 18.68
C GLN A 148 24.60 14.35 20.13
N PHE A 149 23.28 14.26 20.33
CA PHE A 149 22.63 13.90 21.59
C PHE A 149 21.47 12.95 21.31
N MET A 150 21.23 12.03 22.25
CA MET A 150 20.06 11.15 22.26
C MET A 150 19.48 11.16 23.67
N ASP A 151 18.34 11.81 23.84
CA ASP A 151 17.66 11.92 25.12
C ASP A 151 16.54 10.91 25.22
N VAL A 152 16.53 10.13 26.32
CA VAL A 152 15.48 9.18 26.65
C VAL A 152 14.84 9.67 27.94
N LEU A 153 13.60 10.16 27.84
CA LEU A 153 12.91 10.86 28.93
C LEU A 153 11.61 10.14 29.32
N GLY A 154 11.31 10.14 30.61
CA GLY A 154 10.08 9.58 31.20
C GLY A 154 10.20 8.09 31.53
N ALA A 155 10.19 7.73 32.83
CA ALA A 155 10.15 6.36 33.39
C ALA A 155 10.84 5.26 32.55
N SER A 156 11.97 5.59 31.94
CA SER A 156 12.59 4.75 30.91
C SER A 156 13.62 3.83 31.56
N SER A 157 13.50 2.54 31.29
CA SER A 157 14.54 1.56 31.61
C SER A 157 15.28 1.19 30.33
N LEU A 158 16.59 1.43 30.32
CA LEU A 158 17.47 0.95 29.26
C LEU A 158 18.11 -0.34 29.74
N ASN A 159 17.58 -1.47 29.29
CA ASN A 159 18.18 -2.79 29.53
C ASN A 159 19.04 -3.15 28.33
N MET A 160 20.35 -2.96 28.46
CA MET A 160 21.32 -3.30 27.42
C MET A 160 22.03 -4.60 27.78
N ASP A 161 21.53 -5.71 27.25
CA ASP A 161 22.19 -7.00 27.36
C ASP A 161 23.09 -7.24 26.16
N THR A 162 24.40 -7.27 26.37
CA THR A 162 25.36 -7.66 25.35
C THR A 162 25.45 -9.18 25.24
N MET A 163 25.42 -9.76 24.04
CA MET A 163 25.55 -11.22 23.82
C MET A 163 26.81 -11.85 24.44
N ASP A 164 27.86 -11.07 24.75
CA ASP A 164 29.06 -11.54 25.46
C ASP A 164 28.71 -12.13 26.84
N THR A 165 27.68 -11.61 27.51
CA THR A 165 27.26 -12.06 28.85
C THR A 165 26.75 -13.50 28.84
N GLN A 166 26.00 -13.92 27.81
CA GLN A 166 25.48 -15.29 27.72
C GLN A 166 26.57 -16.33 27.42
N THR A 167 27.53 -15.96 26.57
CA THR A 167 28.64 -16.85 26.22
C THR A 167 29.62 -16.99 27.39
N ARG A 168 29.97 -15.89 28.07
CA ARG A 168 30.81 -15.92 29.29
C ARG A 168 30.14 -16.67 30.45
N ALA A 169 28.82 -16.53 30.63
CA ALA A 169 28.09 -17.28 31.65
C ALA A 169 28.16 -18.80 31.42
N LYS A 170 28.12 -19.26 30.17
CA LYS A 170 28.29 -20.68 29.82
C LYS A 170 29.71 -21.19 30.13
N TYR A 171 30.75 -20.39 29.86
CA TYR A 171 32.14 -20.75 30.17
C TYR A 171 32.43 -20.74 31.68
N ALA A 172 31.89 -19.78 32.43
CA ALA A 172 32.03 -19.77 33.89
C ALA A 172 31.33 -20.98 34.54
N GLY A 173 30.14 -21.34 34.04
CA GLY A 173 29.42 -22.53 34.48
C GLY A 173 30.20 -23.81 34.25
N SER A 174 30.81 -24.00 33.07
CA SER A 174 31.58 -25.21 32.76
C SER A 174 32.86 -25.32 33.59
N ILE A 175 33.58 -24.23 33.83
CA ILE A 175 34.76 -24.22 34.72
C ILE A 175 34.36 -24.59 36.15
N MET A 176 33.26 -24.03 36.67
CA MET A 176 32.80 -24.33 38.02
C MET A 176 32.35 -25.79 38.16
N THR A 177 31.73 -26.37 37.14
CA THR A 177 31.37 -27.80 37.15
C THR A 177 32.61 -28.69 37.17
N VAL A 178 33.63 -28.38 36.36
CA VAL A 178 34.89 -29.14 36.35
C VAL A 178 35.60 -29.03 37.71
N LEU A 179 35.71 -27.82 38.27
CA LEU A 179 36.32 -27.62 39.58
C LEU A 179 35.58 -28.38 40.68
N ASN A 180 34.25 -28.37 40.68
CA ASN A 180 33.46 -29.06 41.68
C ASN A 180 33.61 -30.59 41.58
N ASN A 181 33.68 -31.13 40.36
CA ASN A 181 33.91 -32.55 40.14
C ASN A 181 35.33 -32.96 40.55
N SER A 182 36.36 -32.18 40.21
CA SER A 182 37.74 -32.48 40.61
C SER A 182 37.94 -32.38 42.13
N ILE A 183 37.29 -31.41 42.79
CA ILE A 183 37.29 -31.32 44.26
C ILE A 183 36.60 -32.54 44.86
N LYS A 184 35.47 -32.97 44.29
CA LYS A 184 34.74 -34.15 44.75
C LYS A 184 35.56 -35.43 44.60
N GLU A 185 36.18 -35.64 43.44
CA GLU A 185 37.09 -36.77 43.17
C GLU A 185 38.27 -36.78 44.14
N PHE A 186 38.88 -35.62 44.41
CA PHE A 186 39.96 -35.50 45.39
C PHE A 186 39.55 -35.94 46.81
N PHE A 187 38.32 -35.65 47.24
CA PHE A 187 37.81 -36.09 48.53
C PHE A 187 37.34 -37.55 48.56
N GLU A 188 36.96 -38.12 47.41
CA GLU A 188 36.61 -39.54 47.28
C GLU A 188 37.86 -40.44 47.28
N ASP A 189 38.97 -39.99 46.68
CA ASP A 189 40.26 -40.71 46.68
C ASP A 189 41.01 -40.70 48.04
N MET A 190 40.57 -39.88 49.01
CA MET A 190 41.12 -39.83 50.36
C MET A 190 40.42 -40.78 51.37
N LYS A 191 39.44 -41.58 50.93
CA LYS A 191 38.81 -42.64 51.73
C LYS A 191 39.39 -44.01 51.42
#